data_AF-A0A7X9HI50-F1
#
_entry.id   AF-A0A7X9HI50-F1
#
_cell.length_a   1.000
_cell.length_b   1.000
_cell.length_c   1.000
_cell.angle_alpha   90.00
_cell.angle_beta   90.00
_cell.angle_gamma   90.00
#
_symmetry.space_group_name_H-M   'P 1'
#
loop_
_entity.id
_entity.type
_entity.pdbx_description
1 polymer ?
#
loop_
_entity_poly.entity_id
_entity_poly.type
_entity_poly.pdbx_seq_one_letter_code
_entity_poly.pdbx_strand_id
1 'polypeptide(L)'
;MAKKEDHEMTFLEHLEELRWHLVRAVMAIVLMAIVAFLFKGILFDKIILAPKEPWFITNRLLCELGQRVHVQDLCINQHSLRLINTRMAGQFSTHIVVSFIAGIIVALPYVLYQFWNFIAPALYPKERKYARGAVFYTSFL
;
A
#
# COMPACT_ATOMS: atom_id res chain seq x y z
N MET A 1 -23.65 8.74 36.74
CA MET A 1 -22.68 8.29 35.72
C MET A 1 -22.26 9.52 34.95
N ALA A 2 -20.98 9.90 35.08
CA ALA A 2 -20.47 11.19 34.64
C ALA A 2 -20.63 11.39 33.12
N LYS A 3 -21.34 12.47 32.78
CA LYS A 3 -21.42 13.05 31.44
C LYS A 3 -19.98 13.45 31.06
N LYS A 4 -19.40 12.79 30.06
CA LYS A 4 -18.13 13.23 29.46
C LYS A 4 -18.38 14.63 28.92
N GLU A 5 -17.80 15.63 29.55
CA GLU A 5 -17.69 16.97 28.99
C GLU A 5 -16.88 16.86 27.70
N ASP A 6 -17.44 17.38 26.62
CA ASP A 6 -16.69 17.65 25.40
C ASP A 6 -15.63 18.69 25.79
N HIS A 7 -14.40 18.22 25.98
CA HIS A 7 -13.25 19.09 26.25
C HIS A 7 -13.12 20.01 25.05
N GLU A 8 -13.50 21.29 25.18
CA GLU A 8 -13.21 22.30 24.17
C GLU A 8 -11.71 22.47 24.15
N MET A 9 -11.06 21.78 23.21
CA MET A 9 -9.62 21.81 23.07
C MET A 9 -9.23 23.19 22.55
N THR A 10 -8.33 23.86 23.24
CA THR A 10 -7.70 25.08 22.72
C THR A 10 -6.89 24.75 21.46
N PHE A 11 -6.72 25.72 20.55
CA PHE A 11 -5.98 25.52 19.29
C PHE A 11 -4.59 24.89 19.49
N LEU A 12 -3.91 25.19 20.60
CA LEU A 12 -2.61 24.61 20.93
C LEU A 12 -2.70 23.13 21.34
N GLU A 13 -3.76 22.74 22.05
CA GLU A 13 -4.02 21.33 22.42
C GLU A 13 -4.31 20.48 21.17
N HIS A 14 -5.03 21.04 20.18
CA HIS A 14 -5.25 20.36 18.90
C HIS A 14 -3.94 20.17 18.10
N LEU A 15 -3.01 21.14 18.16
CA LEU A 15 -1.68 21.01 17.54
C LEU A 15 -0.80 19.98 18.28
N GLU A 16 -0.94 19.85 19.60
CA GLU A 16 -0.23 18.83 20.38
C GLU A 16 -0.72 17.41 20.06
N GLU A 17 -2.03 17.24 19.88
CA GLU A 17 -2.60 15.98 19.39
C GLU A 17 -2.05 15.61 18.01
N LEU A 18 -1.97 16.57 17.06
CA LEU A 18 -1.42 16.33 15.71
C LEU A 18 -0.02 15.72 15.77
N ARG A 19 0.87 16.27 16.61
CA ARG A 19 2.26 15.78 16.72
C ARG A 19 2.29 14.31 17.13
N TRP A 20 1.50 13.95 18.15
CA TRP A 20 1.44 12.57 18.63
C TRP A 20 0.80 11.62 17.61
N HIS A 21 -0.19 12.08 16.86
CA HIS A 21 -0.76 11.31 15.76
C HIS A 21 0.25 11.07 14.65
N LEU A 22 1.01 12.10 14.27
CA LEU A 22 2.07 12.01 13.24
C LEU A 22 3.17 11.04 13.66
N VAL A 23 3.68 11.14 14.90
CA VAL A 23 4.75 10.25 15.41
C VAL A 23 4.29 8.79 15.40
N ARG A 24 3.06 8.49 15.82
CA ARG A 24 2.51 7.13 15.80
C ARG A 24 2.30 6.61 14.38
N ALA A 25 1.86 7.47 13.45
CA ALA A 25 1.72 7.10 12.04
C ALA A 25 3.07 6.77 11.40
N VAL A 26 4.07 7.63 11.61
CA VAL A 26 5.44 7.40 11.11
C VAL A 26 6.04 6.12 11.71
N MET A 27 5.88 5.90 13.01
CA MET A 27 6.37 4.67 13.67
C MET A 27 5.72 3.41 13.08
N ALA A 28 4.42 3.45 12.79
CA ALA A 28 3.73 2.32 12.16
C ALA A 28 4.17 2.10 10.71
N ILE A 29 4.40 3.16 9.93
CA ILE A 29 4.96 3.04 8.57
C ILE A 29 6.33 2.38 8.63
N VAL A 30 7.20 2.81 9.54
CA VAL A 30 8.55 2.23 9.69
C VAL A 30 8.48 0.76 10.09
N LEU A 31 7.64 0.39 11.06
CA LEU A 31 7.45 -1.00 11.45
C LEU A 31 6.94 -1.87 10.30
N MET A 32 5.91 -1.41 9.59
CA MET A 32 5.33 -2.14 8.45
C MET A 32 6.30 -2.22 7.27
N ALA A 33 7.12 -1.19 7.04
CA ALA A 33 8.18 -1.21 6.05
C ALA A 33 9.31 -2.20 6.39
N ILE A 34 9.70 -2.30 7.66
CA ILE A 34 10.67 -3.31 8.12
C ILE A 34 10.11 -4.72 7.90
N VAL A 35 8.84 -4.96 8.25
CA VAL A 35 8.18 -6.25 8.00
C VAL A 35 8.13 -6.57 6.51
N ALA A 36 7.72 -5.62 5.66
CA ALA A 36 7.70 -5.78 4.21
C ALA A 36 9.11 -6.04 3.62
N PHE A 37 10.15 -5.45 4.21
CA PHE A 37 11.54 -5.70 3.84
C PHE A 37 11.99 -7.13 4.22
N LEU A 38 11.58 -7.65 5.39
CA LEU A 38 11.85 -9.04 5.78
C LEU A 38 11.21 -10.04 4.80
N PHE A 39 10.02 -9.72 4.28
CA PHE A 39 9.31 -10.55 3.29
C PHE A 39 9.61 -10.21 1.83
N LYS A 40 10.74 -9.54 1.53
CA LYS A 40 11.11 -9.08 0.17
C LYS A 40 11.09 -10.18 -0.91
N GLY A 41 11.39 -11.43 -0.54
CA GLY A 41 11.41 -12.57 -1.47
C GLY A 41 10.03 -12.86 -2.05
N ILE A 42 8.99 -12.86 -1.21
CA ILE A 42 7.61 -13.03 -1.67
C ILE A 42 7.18 -11.81 -2.49
N LEU A 43 7.56 -10.61 -2.06
CA LEU A 43 7.12 -9.39 -2.70
C LEU A 43 7.67 -9.23 -4.14
N PHE A 44 8.94 -9.58 -4.35
CA PHE A 44 9.56 -9.48 -5.67
C PHE A 44 9.15 -10.61 -6.60
N ASP A 45 9.23 -11.85 -6.14
CA ASP A 45 9.07 -13.01 -7.02
C ASP A 45 7.60 -13.30 -7.30
N LYS A 46 6.71 -13.17 -6.29
CA LYS A 46 5.28 -13.51 -6.43
C LYS A 46 4.37 -12.36 -6.85
N ILE A 47 4.74 -11.10 -6.62
CA ILE A 47 3.84 -9.96 -6.87
C ILE A 47 4.33 -9.10 -8.05
N ILE A 48 5.61 -8.73 -8.06
CA ILE A 48 6.13 -7.75 -9.03
C ILE A 48 6.66 -8.41 -10.30
N LEU A 49 7.34 -9.54 -10.16
CA LEU A 49 7.83 -10.33 -11.29
C LEU A 49 6.89 -11.47 -11.70
N ALA A 50 5.75 -11.67 -11.01
CA ALA A 50 4.77 -12.69 -11.38
C ALA A 50 4.34 -12.69 -12.86
N PRO A 51 4.15 -11.53 -13.53
CA PRO A 51 3.80 -11.51 -14.96
C PRO A 51 4.92 -11.99 -15.90
N LYS A 52 6.16 -12.04 -15.41
CA LYS A 52 7.34 -12.56 -16.14
C LYS A 52 7.31 -14.08 -16.25
N GLU A 53 6.58 -14.75 -15.37
CA GLU A 53 6.55 -16.21 -15.33
C GLU A 53 5.41 -16.76 -16.19
N PRO A 54 5.68 -17.83 -16.97
CA PRO A 54 4.75 -18.34 -17.98
C PRO A 54 3.47 -18.96 -17.42
N TRP A 55 3.33 -19.15 -16.10
CA TRP A 55 2.09 -19.69 -15.50
C TRP A 55 0.98 -18.65 -15.34
N PHE A 56 1.28 -17.35 -15.49
CA PHE A 56 0.31 -16.30 -15.20
C PHE A 56 -0.88 -16.37 -16.16
N ILE A 57 -2.10 -16.35 -15.62
CA ILE A 57 -3.36 -16.57 -16.36
C ILE A 57 -3.46 -15.65 -17.58
N THR A 58 -3.00 -14.40 -17.46
CA THR A 58 -2.98 -13.44 -18.57
C THR A 58 -2.14 -13.91 -19.75
N ASN A 59 -0.92 -14.45 -19.54
CA ASN A 59 -0.10 -14.95 -20.65
C ASN A 59 -0.76 -16.15 -21.34
N ARG A 60 -1.40 -17.05 -20.58
CA ARG A 60 -2.15 -18.19 -21.15
C ARG A 60 -3.37 -17.73 -21.96
N LEU A 61 -4.14 -16.78 -21.43
CA LEU A 61 -5.33 -16.22 -22.10
C LEU A 61 -4.94 -15.50 -23.40
N LEU A 62 -3.87 -14.69 -23.37
CA LEU A 62 -3.38 -13.98 -24.55
C LEU A 62 -2.88 -14.96 -25.61
N CYS A 63 -2.21 -16.04 -25.21
CA CYS A 63 -1.72 -17.03 -26.16
C CYS A 63 -2.87 -17.87 -26.76
N GLU A 64 -3.89 -18.20 -25.98
CA GLU A 64 -5.10 -18.87 -26.48
C GLU A 64 -5.91 -17.96 -27.43
N LEU A 65 -6.01 -16.65 -27.14
CA LEU A 65 -6.61 -15.67 -28.04
C LEU A 65 -5.77 -15.46 -29.32
N GLY A 66 -4.44 -15.42 -29.20
CA GLY A 66 -3.52 -15.31 -30.35
C GLY A 66 -3.64 -16.48 -31.31
N GLN A 67 -3.79 -17.71 -30.79
CA GLN A 67 -4.02 -18.91 -31.61
C GLN A 67 -5.37 -18.86 -32.35
N ARG A 68 -6.42 -18.30 -31.74
CA ARG A 68 -7.72 -18.13 -32.41
C ARG A 68 -7.70 -17.07 -33.51
N VAL A 69 -6.86 -16.04 -33.38
CA VAL A 69 -6.75 -14.91 -34.32
C VAL A 69 -5.58 -15.08 -35.31
N HIS A 70 -4.86 -16.21 -35.28
CA HIS A 70 -3.70 -16.52 -36.15
C HIS A 70 -2.53 -15.53 -36.04
N VAL A 71 -2.40 -14.82 -34.91
CA VAL A 71 -1.27 -13.93 -34.63
C VAL A 71 -0.41 -14.58 -33.55
N GLN A 72 0.68 -15.22 -33.96
CA GLN A 72 1.57 -15.97 -33.07
C GLN A 72 2.41 -15.06 -32.16
N ASP A 73 2.52 -13.77 -32.50
CA ASP A 73 3.24 -12.77 -31.71
C ASP A 73 2.48 -12.32 -30.45
N LEU A 74 1.22 -12.72 -30.28
CA LEU A 74 0.43 -12.39 -29.08
C LEU A 74 0.82 -13.21 -27.83
N CYS A 75 1.61 -14.28 -27.99
CA CYS A 75 2.12 -15.09 -26.89
C CYS A 75 3.31 -14.40 -26.20
N ILE A 76 3.03 -13.44 -25.33
CA ILE A 76 4.05 -12.70 -24.57
C ILE A 76 4.63 -13.58 -23.43
N ASN A 77 5.93 -13.46 -23.13
CA ASN A 77 6.65 -14.15 -22.04
C ASN A 77 6.75 -15.69 -22.13
N GLN A 78 6.78 -16.26 -23.33
CA GLN A 78 6.92 -17.72 -23.50
C GLN A 78 8.31 -18.26 -23.12
N HIS A 79 9.33 -17.38 -23.09
CA HIS A 79 10.66 -17.68 -22.56
C HIS A 79 10.98 -16.77 -21.37
N SER A 80 11.74 -17.31 -20.40
CA SER A 80 12.14 -16.59 -19.18
C SER A 80 12.88 -15.30 -19.55
N LEU A 81 12.22 -14.17 -19.38
CA LEU A 81 12.75 -12.86 -19.75
C LEU A 81 14.00 -12.57 -18.90
N ARG A 82 15.19 -12.68 -19.50
CA ARG A 82 16.45 -12.48 -18.78
C ARG A 82 16.67 -10.99 -18.58
N LEU A 83 16.34 -10.50 -17.38
CA LEU A 83 16.55 -9.11 -17.01
C LEU A 83 18.05 -8.84 -16.89
N ILE A 84 18.55 -7.90 -17.69
CA ILE A 84 19.95 -7.45 -17.66
C ILE A 84 19.98 -6.12 -16.92
N ASN A 85 20.76 -6.04 -15.84
CA ASN A 85 21.00 -4.77 -15.16
C ASN A 85 22.11 -4.02 -15.88
N THR A 86 21.77 -2.86 -16.46
CA THR A 86 22.73 -1.94 -17.09
C THR A 86 23.47 -1.07 -16.06
N ARG A 87 23.04 -1.09 -14.79
CA ARG A 87 23.67 -0.37 -13.68
C ARG A 87 24.18 -1.36 -12.63
N MET A 88 25.42 -1.17 -12.16
CA MET A 88 26.04 -2.02 -11.14
C MET A 88 25.21 -2.10 -9.84
N ALA A 89 24.60 -0.99 -9.43
CA ALA A 89 23.73 -0.93 -8.25
C ALA A 89 22.22 -1.06 -8.57
N GLY A 90 21.85 -1.37 -9.81
CA GLY A 90 20.46 -1.37 -10.26
C GLY A 90 19.59 -2.36 -9.49
N GLN A 91 20.00 -3.63 -9.45
CA GLN A 91 19.25 -4.69 -8.78
C GLN A 91 19.04 -4.40 -7.29
N PHE A 92 20.11 -4.00 -6.60
CA PHE A 92 20.06 -3.68 -5.18
C PHE A 92 19.16 -2.47 -4.88
N SER A 93 19.29 -1.40 -5.66
CA SER A 93 18.46 -0.19 -5.51
C SER A 93 16.99 -0.48 -5.77
N THR A 94 16.68 -1.25 -6.81
CA THR A 94 15.31 -1.69 -7.10
C THR A 94 14.73 -2.47 -5.93
N HIS A 95 15.50 -3.41 -5.34
CA HIS A 95 15.03 -4.18 -4.19
C HIS A 95 14.67 -3.30 -2.97
N ILE A 96 15.50 -2.31 -2.65
CA ILE A 96 15.24 -1.41 -1.52
C ILE A 96 14.01 -0.53 -1.78
N VAL A 97 13.97 0.15 -2.94
CA VAL A 97 12.90 1.10 -3.26
C VAL A 97 11.55 0.41 -3.31
N VAL A 98 11.49 -0.78 -3.90
CA VAL A 98 10.26 -1.56 -4.00
C VAL A 98 9.79 -2.06 -2.63
N SER A 99 10.67 -2.58 -1.78
CA SER A 99 10.29 -3.00 -0.43
C SER A 99 9.78 -1.82 0.40
N PHE A 100 10.36 -0.64 0.22
CA PHE A 100 9.90 0.58 0.88
C PHE A 100 8.51 1.01 0.41
N ILE A 101 8.29 1.09 -0.91
CA ILE A 101 6.99 1.45 -1.50
C ILE A 101 5.91 0.44 -1.07
N ALA A 102 6.22 -0.86 -1.13
CA ALA A 102 5.28 -1.88 -0.71
C ALA A 102 4.98 -1.83 0.79
N GLY A 103 5.97 -1.55 1.63
CA GLY A 103 5.76 -1.31 3.06
C GLY A 103 4.77 -0.18 3.32
N ILE A 104 4.86 0.92 2.57
CA ILE A 104 3.91 2.04 2.63
C ILE A 104 2.50 1.59 2.21
N ILE A 105 2.38 0.82 1.12
CA ILE A 105 1.08 0.32 0.64
C ILE A 105 0.40 -0.55 1.69
N VAL A 106 1.13 -1.45 2.37
CA VAL A 106 0.55 -2.29 3.43
C VAL A 106 0.26 -1.48 4.71
N ALA A 107 1.02 -0.41 4.97
CA ALA A 107 0.78 0.50 6.10
C ALA A 107 -0.40 1.46 5.88
N LEU A 108 -0.81 1.68 4.62
CA LEU A 108 -1.85 2.62 4.20
C LEU A 108 -3.15 2.54 5.02
N PRO A 109 -3.78 1.37 5.27
CA PRO A 109 -4.99 1.29 6.07
C PRO A 109 -4.80 1.82 7.51
N TYR A 110 -3.66 1.54 8.13
CA TYR A 110 -3.36 2.03 9.48
C TYR A 110 -3.08 3.54 9.48
N VAL A 111 -2.33 4.04 8.50
CA VAL A 111 -2.03 5.48 8.37
C VAL A 111 -3.30 6.28 8.14
N LEU A 112 -4.20 5.78 7.28
CA LEU A 112 -5.49 6.42 7.02
C LEU A 112 -6.36 6.43 8.28
N TYR A 113 -6.40 5.34 9.05
CA TYR A 113 -7.10 5.32 10.33
C TYR A 113 -6.58 6.41 11.30
N GLN A 114 -5.25 6.53 11.42
CA GLN A 114 -4.62 7.52 12.29
C GLN A 114 -4.87 8.97 11.82
N PHE A 115 -4.84 9.19 10.51
CA PHE A 115 -5.12 10.49 9.88
C PHE A 115 -6.58 10.91 10.10
N TRP A 116 -7.53 9.98 9.96
CA TRP A 116 -8.94 10.25 10.24
C TRP A 116 -9.22 10.50 11.72
N ASN A 117 -8.49 9.86 12.62
CA ASN A 117 -8.65 10.11 14.05
C ASN A 117 -8.23 11.54 14.44
N PHE A 118 -7.30 12.14 13.69
CA PHE A 118 -6.94 13.56 13.81
C PHE A 118 -8.01 14.50 13.24
N ILE A 119 -8.70 14.13 12.15
CA ILE A 119 -9.74 14.95 11.52
C ILE A 119 -11.08 14.87 12.27
N ALA A 120 -11.40 13.71 12.86
CA ALA A 120 -12.66 13.45 13.56
C ALA A 120 -13.07 14.48 14.65
N PRO A 121 -12.15 15.03 15.48
CA PRO A 121 -12.52 16.06 16.45
C PRO A 121 -12.90 17.40 15.81
N ALA A 122 -12.45 17.70 14.58
CA ALA A 122 -12.78 18.93 13.85
C ALA A 122 -14.12 18.86 13.09
N LEU A 123 -14.83 17.72 13.15
CA LEU A 123 -16.03 17.45 12.36
C LEU A 123 -17.30 17.44 13.22
N TYR A 124 -18.42 17.91 12.66
CA TYR A 124 -19.70 17.94 13.39
C TYR A 124 -20.15 16.53 13.79
N PRO A 125 -20.85 16.36 14.93
CA PRO A 125 -21.25 15.06 15.47
C PRO A 125 -22.11 14.21 14.52
N LYS A 126 -22.85 14.83 13.59
CA LYS A 126 -23.60 14.14 12.52
C LYS A 126 -22.71 13.60 11.40
N GLU A 127 -21.57 14.24 11.12
CA GLU A 127 -20.63 13.86 10.05
C GLU A 127 -19.60 12.82 10.52
N ARG A 128 -19.31 12.80 11.84
CA ARG A 128 -18.42 11.82 12.47
C ARG A 128 -18.82 10.35 12.23
N LYS A 129 -20.12 10.07 12.05
CA LYS A 129 -20.63 8.71 11.74
C LYS A 129 -20.30 8.28 10.30
N TYR A 130 -20.34 9.21 9.35
CA TYR A 130 -19.95 8.95 7.95
C TYR A 130 -18.43 8.83 7.80
N ALA A 131 -17.67 9.64 8.52
CA ALA A 131 -16.21 9.56 8.55
C ALA A 131 -15.70 8.17 8.99
N ARG A 132 -16.36 7.55 9.98
CA ARG A 132 -16.00 6.19 10.44
C ARG A 132 -16.32 5.11 9.39
N GLY A 133 -17.33 5.31 8.56
CA GLY A 133 -17.62 4.45 7.39
C GLY A 133 -16.59 4.64 6.29
N ALA A 134 -16.20 5.88 5.99
CA ALA A 134 -15.20 6.21 4.97
C ALA A 134 -13.84 5.53 5.24
N VAL A 135 -13.38 5.51 6.50
CA VAL A 135 -12.14 4.82 6.91
C VAL A 135 -12.15 3.33 6.54
N PHE A 136 -13.30 2.67 6.69
CA PHE A 136 -13.43 1.25 6.37
C PHE A 136 -13.37 1.01 4.85
N TYR A 137 -14.04 1.87 4.06
CA TYR A 137 -14.01 1.79 2.61
C TYR A 137 -12.65 2.14 2.01
N THR A 138 -11.96 3.17 2.52
CA THR A 138 -10.62 3.56 2.01
C THR A 138 -9.51 2.61 2.45
N SER A 139 -9.73 1.83 3.51
CA SER A 139 -8.77 0.79 3.94
C SER A 139 -8.95 -0.53 3.18
N PHE A 140 -10.09 -0.73 2.54
CA PHE A 140 -10.44 -1.96 1.82
C PHE A 140 -10.28 -1.83 0.30
N LEU A 141 -10.41 -0.61 -0.25
CA LEU A 141 -10.19 -0.29 -1.67
C LEU A 141 -8.69 -0.27 -2.01
#